data_AF-A0A955XXT3-F1
#
_entry.id   AF-A0A955XXT3-F1
#
_cell.length_a   1.000
_cell.length_b   1.000
_cell.length_c   1.000
_cell.angle_alpha   90.00
_cell.angle_beta   90.00
_cell.angle_gamma   90.00
#
_symmetry.space_group_name_H-M   'P 1'
#
loop_
_entity.id
_entity.type
_entity.pdbx_description
1 polymer ?
#
loop_
_entity_poly.entity_id
_entity_poly.type
_entity_poly.pdbx_seq_one_letter_code
_entity_poly.pdbx_strand_id
1 'polypeptide(L)'
;MILLLASALAGPRFEGTLGVKTTPAGLGLLGTAWWDVGETTDLGPGGAIYFYWYELGLHARTTQLGGFFVGTLQAVAEPGVFKRAAAPDDPRDFMFRPLVRGRGEFNVRDDAVWLYSRTTGWSRHRAWAEYDTFQDRTFPMGLEASLEQSVALMGSPSGAAERKVWIYAETTLETSVRVGWLNRMVRGGVIVEKLSPSVSIDLDVSYSFMDTRVGGPGALVVVWWAPGGRS
;
A
#
# COMPACT_ATOMS: atom_id res chain seq x y z
N MET A 1 15.58 -20.24 20.99
CA MET A 1 14.39 -21.11 20.92
C MET A 1 13.82 -20.99 19.52
N ILE A 2 14.20 -21.94 18.66
CA ILE A 2 13.80 -22.00 17.25
C ILE A 2 12.49 -22.80 17.23
N LEU A 3 11.35 -22.11 17.14
CA LEU A 3 10.07 -22.78 16.90
C LEU A 3 10.00 -23.10 15.40
N LEU A 4 10.41 -24.31 15.04
CA LEU A 4 10.02 -24.98 13.81
C LEU A 4 8.53 -25.31 13.93
N LEU A 5 7.67 -24.42 13.43
CA LEU A 5 6.26 -24.71 13.20
C LEU A 5 6.14 -25.39 11.84
N ALA A 6 6.06 -26.72 11.87
CA ALA A 6 5.54 -27.50 10.77
C ALA A 6 4.02 -27.25 10.67
N SER A 7 3.60 -26.28 9.86
CA SER A 7 2.24 -26.22 9.32
C SER A 7 2.22 -26.94 7.97
N ALA A 8 1.16 -27.72 7.73
CA ALA A 8 0.96 -28.49 6.51
C ALA A 8 1.09 -27.58 5.27
N LEU A 9 2.07 -27.87 4.42
CA LEU A 9 2.43 -27.01 3.29
C LEU A 9 1.35 -27.05 2.18
N ALA A 10 0.36 -26.17 2.29
CA ALA A 10 -0.13 -25.51 1.09
C ALA A 10 1.06 -24.75 0.48
N GLY A 11 1.28 -24.88 -0.83
CA GLY A 11 2.34 -24.15 -1.53
C GLY A 11 2.20 -22.64 -1.35
N PRO A 12 3.27 -21.86 -1.57
CA PRO A 12 3.23 -20.41 -1.36
C PRO A 12 2.14 -19.77 -2.23
N ARG A 13 1.37 -18.86 -1.63
CA ARG A 13 0.39 -18.02 -2.33
C ARG A 13 1.09 -16.73 -2.75
N PHE A 14 0.97 -16.34 -4.01
CA PHE A 14 1.58 -15.10 -4.50
C PHE A 14 0.51 -14.01 -4.68
N GLU A 15 0.74 -12.85 -4.07
CA GLU A 15 -0.04 -11.64 -4.28
C GLU A 15 0.86 -10.62 -4.99
N GLY A 16 0.48 -10.23 -6.21
CA GLY A 16 1.21 -9.27 -7.03
C GLY A 16 0.34 -8.07 -7.40
N THR A 17 0.95 -6.89 -7.52
CA THR A 17 0.28 -5.68 -7.98
C THR A 17 1.20 -4.89 -8.89
N LEU A 18 0.68 -4.51 -10.05
CA LEU A 18 1.28 -3.58 -11.00
C LEU A 18 0.42 -2.32 -11.02
N GLY A 19 1.02 -1.17 -10.75
CA GLY A 19 0.33 0.12 -10.76
C GLY A 19 1.11 1.18 -11.51
N VAL A 20 0.39 1.97 -12.32
CA VAL A 20 0.93 3.17 -12.97
C VAL A 20 0.18 4.40 -12.46
N LYS A 21 0.89 5.32 -11.82
CA LYS A 21 0.40 6.64 -11.41
C LYS A 21 0.86 7.69 -12.41
N THR A 22 -0.02 8.60 -12.82
CA THR A 22 0.34 9.65 -13.79
C THR A 22 1.02 10.86 -13.14
N THR A 23 0.80 11.13 -11.84
CA THR A 23 1.36 12.29 -11.13
C THR A 23 1.67 12.01 -9.64
N PRO A 24 2.93 12.11 -9.21
CA PRO A 24 4.11 12.11 -10.07
C PRO A 24 4.15 10.79 -10.85
N ALA A 25 4.61 10.83 -12.10
CA ALA A 25 4.70 9.64 -12.96
C ALA A 25 5.40 8.51 -12.18
N GLY A 26 4.67 7.41 -11.96
CA GLY A 26 4.95 6.36 -10.99
C GLY A 26 4.72 4.98 -11.61
N LEU A 27 5.71 4.09 -11.69
CA LEU A 27 5.52 2.67 -11.92
C LEU A 27 5.91 1.96 -10.63
N GLY A 28 4.94 1.24 -10.06
CA GLY A 28 5.15 0.39 -8.90
C GLY A 28 4.96 -1.06 -9.29
N LEU A 29 5.95 -1.90 -8.97
CA LEU A 29 5.83 -3.35 -8.98
C LEU A 29 5.91 -3.82 -7.55
N LEU A 30 4.85 -4.45 -7.05
CA LEU A 30 4.79 -4.98 -5.70
C LEU A 30 4.48 -6.48 -5.76
N GLY A 31 5.16 -7.25 -4.93
CA GLY A 31 4.93 -8.68 -4.80
C GLY A 31 5.17 -9.15 -3.38
N THR A 32 4.32 -10.04 -2.90
CA THR A 32 4.52 -10.75 -1.63
C THR A 32 4.19 -12.21 -1.82
N ALA A 33 5.08 -13.08 -1.35
CA ALA A 33 4.82 -14.50 -1.24
C ALA A 33 4.38 -14.79 0.19
N TRP A 34 3.31 -15.58 0.35
CA TRP A 34 2.71 -15.90 1.63
C TRP A 34 2.74 -17.40 1.91
N TRP A 35 2.98 -17.73 3.17
CA TRP A 35 2.89 -19.06 3.74
C TRP A 35 1.90 -19.04 4.90
N ASP A 36 0.99 -20.01 4.90
CA ASP A 36 -0.02 -20.17 5.93
C ASP A 36 0.63 -20.78 7.18
N VAL A 37 0.60 -20.04 8.29
CA VAL A 37 1.17 -20.48 9.58
C VAL A 37 0.07 -20.91 10.57
N GLY A 38 -1.19 -20.63 10.23
CA GLY A 38 -2.39 -21.07 10.93
C GLY A 38 -3.64 -20.72 10.12
N GLU A 39 -4.83 -20.91 10.70
CA GLU A 39 -6.10 -20.66 9.98
C GLU A 39 -6.30 -19.21 9.56
N THR A 40 -5.66 -18.26 10.25
CA THR A 40 -5.89 -16.83 10.10
C THR A 40 -4.60 -16.03 9.95
N THR A 41 -3.44 -16.67 9.89
CA THR A 41 -2.14 -15.98 9.94
C THR A 41 -1.23 -16.44 8.83
N ASP A 42 -0.72 -15.47 8.09
CA ASP A 42 0.18 -15.64 6.96
C ASP A 42 1.49 -14.88 7.22
N LEU A 43 2.61 -15.48 6.83
CA LEU A 43 3.93 -14.84 6.88
C LEU A 43 4.59 -14.91 5.52
N GLY A 44 5.45 -13.93 5.20
CA GLY A 44 6.41 -14.14 4.13
C GLY A 44 7.23 -12.92 3.71
N PRO A 45 8.26 -13.14 2.88
CA PRO A 45 9.01 -12.09 2.22
C PRO A 45 8.17 -11.33 1.19
N GLY A 46 8.42 -10.03 1.10
CA GLY A 46 7.88 -9.16 0.07
C GLY A 46 8.94 -8.24 -0.52
N GLY A 47 8.66 -7.78 -1.72
CA GLY A 47 9.48 -6.84 -2.46
C GLY A 47 8.62 -5.81 -3.18
N ALA A 48 9.04 -4.55 -3.15
CA ALA A 48 8.46 -3.50 -3.99
C ALA A 48 9.55 -2.72 -4.72
N ILE A 49 9.27 -2.33 -5.96
CA ILE A 49 10.14 -1.52 -6.82
C ILE A 49 9.40 -0.23 -7.13
N TYR A 50 10.01 0.89 -6.76
CA TYR A 50 9.59 2.23 -7.12
C TYR A 50 10.68 2.92 -7.94
N PHE A 51 10.36 4.04 -8.58
CA PHE A 51 11.27 4.78 -9.46
C PHE A 51 12.68 5.05 -8.90
N TYR A 52 12.82 5.25 -7.59
CA TYR A 52 14.08 5.65 -6.97
C TYR A 52 14.48 4.85 -5.73
N TRP A 53 13.66 3.89 -5.30
CA TRP A 53 14.01 3.01 -4.19
C TRP A 53 13.30 1.67 -4.32
N TYR A 54 13.87 0.70 -3.63
CA TYR A 54 13.34 -0.65 -3.46
C TYR A 54 12.89 -0.79 -2.01
N GLU A 55 11.88 -1.61 -1.78
CA GLU A 55 11.52 -2.11 -0.45
C GLU A 55 11.72 -3.61 -0.45
N LEU A 56 12.46 -4.14 0.53
CA LEU A 56 12.57 -5.57 0.80
C LEU A 56 12.18 -5.81 2.24
N GLY A 57 11.27 -6.73 2.51
CA GLY A 57 10.73 -6.86 3.85
C GLY A 57 10.22 -8.23 4.23
N LEU A 58 10.01 -8.37 5.54
CA LEU A 58 9.27 -9.47 6.14
C LEU A 58 7.89 -8.95 6.53
N HIS A 59 6.87 -9.72 6.18
CA HIS A 59 5.47 -9.38 6.38
C HIS A 59 4.81 -10.43 7.27
N ALA A 60 3.99 -9.95 8.19
CA ALA A 60 3.08 -10.77 8.98
C ALA A 60 1.67 -10.23 8.80
N ARG A 61 0.73 -11.09 8.41
CA ARG A 61 -0.68 -10.74 8.21
C ARG A 61 -1.56 -11.63 9.07
N THR A 62 -2.55 -11.04 9.72
CA THR A 62 -3.62 -11.77 10.38
C THR A 62 -4.97 -11.33 9.83
N THR A 63 -5.85 -12.30 9.57
CA THR A 63 -7.17 -12.10 8.96
C THR A 63 -8.19 -12.76 9.88
N GLN A 64 -8.97 -11.95 10.58
CA GLN A 64 -9.95 -12.41 11.57
C GLN A 64 -11.38 -12.25 11.04
N LEU A 65 -12.30 -13.06 11.56
CA LEU A 65 -13.74 -12.95 11.29
C LEU A 65 -14.06 -12.92 9.78
N GLY A 66 -13.46 -13.84 9.02
CA GLY A 66 -13.68 -13.94 7.57
C GLY A 66 -13.16 -12.76 6.75
N GLY A 67 -12.24 -11.95 7.31
CA GLY A 67 -11.68 -10.77 6.65
C GLY A 67 -12.24 -9.44 7.11
N PHE A 68 -13.18 -9.45 8.07
CA PHE A 68 -13.70 -8.23 8.68
C PHE A 68 -12.59 -7.40 9.33
N PHE A 69 -11.62 -8.05 9.97
CA PHE A 69 -10.44 -7.39 10.51
C PHE A 69 -9.18 -7.99 9.88
N VAL A 70 -8.33 -7.12 9.33
CA VAL A 70 -7.03 -7.51 8.79
C VAL A 70 -5.94 -6.67 9.46
N GLY A 71 -5.02 -7.34 10.14
CA GLY A 71 -3.81 -6.73 10.66
C GLY A 71 -2.62 -7.08 9.77
N THR A 72 -1.72 -6.13 9.53
CA THR A 72 -0.44 -6.39 8.87
C THR A 72 0.68 -5.66 9.60
N LEU A 73 1.77 -6.36 9.87
CA LEU A 73 3.02 -5.78 10.36
C LEU A 73 4.13 -6.08 9.36
N GLN A 74 4.99 -5.10 9.12
CA GLN A 74 6.08 -5.19 8.16
C GLN A 74 7.35 -4.58 8.75
N ALA A 75 8.46 -5.31 8.60
CA ALA A 75 9.80 -4.80 8.85
C ALA A 75 10.54 -4.80 7.51
N VAL A 76 10.98 -3.62 7.07
CA VAL A 76 11.39 -3.35 5.70
C VAL A 76 12.73 -2.64 5.68
N ALA A 77 13.46 -2.90 4.61
CA ALA A 77 14.71 -2.30 4.24
C ALA A 77 14.51 -1.50 2.94
N GLU A 78 14.86 -0.21 2.95
CA GLU A 78 14.71 0.70 1.81
C GLU A 78 16.08 1.11 1.23
N PRO A 79 16.72 0.30 0.37
CA PRO A 79 17.82 0.77 -0.46
C PRO A 79 17.32 1.66 -1.61
N GLY A 80 17.95 2.80 -1.84
CA GLY A 80 17.52 3.72 -2.89
C GLY A 80 18.43 4.93 -3.08
N VAL A 81 18.09 5.77 -4.05
CA VAL A 81 18.83 6.99 -4.39
C VAL A 81 18.11 8.24 -3.85
N PHE A 82 18.70 8.90 -2.85
CA PHE A 82 18.07 9.97 -2.06
C PHE A 82 18.80 11.31 -2.18
N LYS A 83 18.11 12.42 -1.88
CA LYS A 83 18.67 13.78 -1.88
C LYS A 83 18.88 14.31 -0.47
N ARG A 84 20.06 14.84 -0.18
CA ARG A 84 20.33 15.49 1.11
C ARG A 84 19.75 16.90 1.12
N ALA A 85 19.23 17.34 2.26
CA ALA A 85 18.58 18.64 2.40
C ALA A 85 19.53 19.84 2.19
N ALA A 86 20.81 19.69 2.50
CA ALA A 86 21.81 20.75 2.33
C ALA A 86 22.15 21.03 0.86
N ALA A 87 21.83 20.10 -0.05
CA ALA A 87 22.12 20.22 -1.47
C ALA A 87 20.96 19.62 -2.29
N PRO A 88 19.81 20.30 -2.35
CA PRO A 88 18.61 19.79 -3.03
C PRO A 88 18.82 19.64 -4.56
N ASP A 89 19.81 20.33 -5.12
CA ASP A 89 20.13 20.30 -6.55
C ASP A 89 21.19 19.25 -6.91
N ASP A 90 21.88 18.66 -5.93
CA ASP A 90 22.91 17.65 -6.15
C ASP A 90 22.34 16.33 -6.72
N PRO A 91 23.20 15.49 -7.33
CA PRO A 91 22.85 14.12 -7.69
C PRO A 91 22.32 13.34 -6.48
N ARG A 92 21.48 12.33 -6.75
CA ARG A 92 20.98 11.44 -5.71
C ARG A 92 22.07 10.46 -5.27
N ASP A 93 22.21 10.26 -3.97
CA ASP A 93 23.15 9.30 -3.37
C ASP A 93 22.44 7.97 -3.09
N PHE A 94 23.09 6.85 -3.43
CA PHE A 94 22.61 5.54 -2.99
C PHE A 94 22.79 5.36 -1.49
N MET A 95 21.69 5.12 -0.77
CA MET A 95 21.69 4.91 0.67
C MET A 95 20.69 3.81 1.06
N PHE A 96 20.72 3.43 2.34
CA PHE A 96 19.86 2.41 2.91
C PHE A 96 19.15 2.93 4.16
N ARG A 97 17.86 2.62 4.32
CA ARG A 97 17.08 3.03 5.50
C ARG A 97 16.28 1.84 6.07
N PRO A 98 16.29 1.62 7.39
CA PRO A 98 15.34 0.70 8.02
C PRO A 98 13.98 1.38 8.19
N LEU A 99 12.92 0.62 7.90
CA LEU A 99 11.52 1.02 8.00
C LEU A 99 10.74 -0.05 8.78
N VAL A 100 9.84 0.38 9.65
CA VAL A 100 8.79 -0.46 10.24
C VAL A 100 7.44 0.12 9.86
N ARG A 101 6.54 -0.71 9.35
CA ARG A 101 5.19 -0.32 8.94
C ARG A 101 4.16 -1.24 9.59
N GLY A 102 3.16 -0.65 10.21
CA GLY A 102 1.98 -1.34 10.73
C GLY A 102 0.74 -0.87 9.98
N ARG A 103 -0.14 -1.80 9.65
CA ARG A 103 -1.41 -1.51 8.98
C ARG A 103 -2.52 -2.28 9.68
N GLY A 104 -3.60 -1.59 9.98
CA GLY A 104 -4.86 -2.18 10.44
C GLY A 104 -5.96 -1.84 9.46
N GLU A 105 -6.78 -2.82 9.12
CA GLU A 105 -7.91 -2.67 8.21
C GLU A 105 -9.17 -3.25 8.83
N PHE A 106 -10.26 -2.55 8.60
CA PHE A 106 -11.61 -2.92 8.95
C PHE A 106 -12.46 -2.94 7.68
N ASN A 107 -13.18 -4.04 7.48
CA ASN A 107 -13.96 -4.31 6.30
C ASN A 107 -15.36 -4.76 6.69
N VAL A 108 -16.38 -4.04 6.23
CA VAL A 108 -17.77 -4.51 6.25
C VAL A 108 -18.20 -4.63 4.81
N ARG A 109 -18.39 -5.85 4.33
CA ARG A 109 -18.76 -6.13 2.95
C ARG A 109 -19.97 -7.04 2.91
N ASP A 110 -20.97 -6.64 2.15
CA ASP A 110 -22.07 -7.48 1.72
C ASP A 110 -22.10 -7.54 0.18
N ASP A 111 -23.22 -7.99 -0.38
CA ASP A 111 -23.35 -8.13 -1.82
C ASP A 111 -23.42 -6.81 -2.59
N ALA A 112 -23.93 -5.74 -1.98
CA ALA A 112 -24.19 -4.47 -2.62
C ALA A 112 -23.33 -3.32 -2.08
N VAL A 113 -22.83 -3.44 -0.85
CA VAL A 113 -22.12 -2.39 -0.13
C VAL A 113 -20.81 -2.94 0.43
N TRP A 114 -19.76 -2.13 0.32
CA TRP A 114 -18.50 -2.38 1.00
C TRP A 114 -18.00 -1.09 1.64
N LEU A 115 -17.93 -1.11 2.98
CA LEU A 115 -17.29 -0.09 3.79
C LEU A 115 -15.90 -0.59 4.17
N TYR A 116 -14.89 0.21 3.84
CA TYR A 116 -13.50 -0.07 4.12
C TYR A 116 -12.89 1.08 4.92
N SER A 117 -12.16 0.74 5.97
CA SER A 117 -11.37 1.68 6.75
C SER A 117 -10.00 1.10 6.99
N ARG A 118 -8.95 1.85 6.66
CA ARG A 118 -7.56 1.46 6.86
C ARG A 118 -6.81 2.54 7.62
N THR A 119 -6.09 2.11 8.63
CA THR A 119 -5.05 2.90 9.28
C THR A 119 -3.69 2.30 8.96
N THR A 120 -2.77 3.08 8.41
CA THR A 120 -1.37 2.68 8.22
C THR A 120 -0.47 3.60 9.03
N GLY A 121 0.25 3.05 10.00
CA GLY A 121 1.32 3.76 10.69
C GLY A 121 2.67 3.30 10.16
N TRP A 122 3.62 4.19 9.98
CA TRP A 122 4.99 3.76 9.70
C TRP A 122 6.00 4.63 10.42
N SER A 123 7.18 4.05 10.61
CA SER A 123 8.30 4.67 11.30
C SER A 123 9.59 4.30 10.61
N ARG A 124 10.44 5.29 10.34
CA ARG A 124 11.77 5.09 9.76
C ARG A 124 12.79 5.95 10.47
N HIS A 125 14.04 5.49 10.44
CA HIS A 125 15.16 6.27 10.96
C HIS A 125 15.97 6.89 9.81
N ARG A 126 16.12 8.21 9.84
CA ARG A 126 16.89 8.99 8.87
C ARG A 126 18.25 9.35 9.46
N ALA A 127 19.33 8.92 8.83
CA ALA A 127 20.67 9.28 9.27
C ALA A 127 21.12 10.70 8.81
N TRP A 128 20.32 11.38 7.97
CA TRP A 128 20.51 12.77 7.55
C TRP A 128 19.15 13.41 7.23
N ALA A 129 19.11 14.74 7.14
CA ALA A 129 17.92 15.43 6.65
C ALA A 129 17.79 15.24 5.13
N GLU A 130 16.62 14.80 4.67
CA GLU A 130 16.36 14.46 3.27
C GLU A 130 15.42 15.47 2.63
N TYR A 131 15.73 15.90 1.42
CA TYR A 131 14.82 16.68 0.61
C TYR A 131 13.98 15.74 -0.27
N ASP A 132 12.67 15.78 -0.10
CA ASP A 132 11.72 15.07 -0.97
C ASP A 132 11.27 16.00 -2.09
N THR A 133 11.69 15.67 -3.32
CA THR A 133 11.38 16.44 -4.52
C THR A 133 9.90 16.41 -4.92
N PHE A 134 9.14 15.42 -4.46
CA PHE A 134 7.71 15.30 -4.77
C PHE A 134 6.88 16.11 -3.78
N GLN A 135 7.21 15.99 -2.50
CA GLN A 135 6.57 16.76 -1.45
C GLN A 135 7.08 18.19 -1.34
N ASP A 136 8.16 18.54 -2.07
CA ASP A 136 8.81 19.85 -2.03
C ASP A 136 9.18 20.27 -0.60
N ARG A 137 9.64 19.29 0.20
CA ARG A 137 9.78 19.40 1.66
C ARG A 137 11.00 18.68 2.18
N THR A 138 11.56 19.22 3.25
CA THR A 138 12.69 18.62 3.96
C THR A 138 12.21 17.81 5.16
N PHE A 139 12.59 16.54 5.19
CA PHE A 139 12.41 15.64 6.32
C PHE A 139 13.64 15.68 7.21
N PRO A 140 13.50 16.02 8.50
CA PRO A 140 14.65 16.13 9.39
C PRO A 140 15.30 14.77 9.67
N MET A 141 16.56 14.82 10.10
CA MET A 141 17.28 13.65 10.62
C MET A 141 16.59 13.08 11.87
N GLY A 142 16.77 11.78 12.10
CA GLY A 142 16.30 11.04 13.27
C GLY A 142 15.08 10.18 12.98
N LEU A 143 14.35 9.85 14.05
CA LEU A 143 13.12 9.06 13.96
C LEU A 143 11.99 9.89 13.34
N GLU A 144 11.47 9.41 12.23
CA GLU A 144 10.25 9.87 11.61
C GLU A 144 9.15 8.85 11.85
N ALA A 145 7.98 9.32 12.26
CA ALA A 145 6.77 8.52 12.33
C ALA A 145 5.64 9.25 11.61
N SER A 146 4.83 8.51 10.89
CA SER A 146 3.64 9.02 10.23
C SER A 146 2.45 8.08 10.41
N LEU A 147 1.27 8.64 10.15
CA LEU A 147 0.00 7.95 10.21
C LEU A 147 -0.81 8.36 8.99
N GLU A 148 -1.26 7.37 8.23
CA GLU A 148 -2.24 7.48 7.16
C GLU A 148 -3.56 6.84 7.61
N GLN A 149 -4.67 7.51 7.35
CA GLN A 149 -6.01 6.98 7.48
C GLN A 149 -6.74 7.11 6.13
N SER A 150 -7.27 6.00 5.65
CA SER A 150 -8.11 5.92 4.46
C SER A 150 -9.49 5.37 4.84
N VAL A 151 -10.56 5.98 4.33
CA VAL A 151 -11.94 5.51 4.50
C VAL A 151 -12.64 5.54 3.16
N ALA A 152 -13.12 4.39 2.72
CA ALA A 152 -13.81 4.20 1.44
C ALA A 152 -15.21 3.63 1.64
N LEU A 153 -16.14 4.10 0.82
CA LEU A 153 -17.46 3.53 0.66
C LEU A 153 -17.66 3.14 -0.80
N MET A 154 -18.09 1.90 -1.00
CA MET A 154 -18.27 1.28 -2.30
C MET A 154 -19.70 0.77 -2.42
N GLY A 155 -20.28 0.93 -3.60
CA GLY A 155 -21.58 0.39 -3.96
C GLY A 155 -21.50 -0.42 -5.26
N SER A 156 -22.18 -1.55 -5.31
CA SER A 156 -22.27 -2.42 -6.48
C SER A 156 -23.71 -2.46 -7.01
N PRO A 157 -23.99 -1.90 -8.21
CA PRO A 157 -25.30 -2.09 -8.85
C PRO A 157 -25.53 -3.55 -9.26
N SER A 158 -24.48 -4.37 -9.33
CA SER A 158 -24.55 -5.78 -9.71
C SER A 158 -25.03 -6.69 -8.57
N GLY A 159 -25.11 -6.19 -7.32
CA GLY A 159 -25.57 -6.96 -6.17
C GLY A 159 -24.82 -8.29 -6.00
N ALA A 160 -25.56 -9.38 -5.88
CA ALA A 160 -25.03 -10.74 -5.67
C ALA A 160 -24.43 -11.42 -6.94
N ALA A 161 -24.28 -10.69 -8.05
CA ALA A 161 -23.69 -11.26 -9.27
C ALA A 161 -22.24 -11.72 -9.03
N GLU A 162 -21.83 -12.78 -9.73
CA GLU A 162 -20.48 -13.32 -9.62
C GLU A 162 -19.41 -12.31 -10.08
N ARG A 163 -19.69 -11.58 -11.17
CA ARG A 163 -18.89 -10.46 -11.65
C ARG A 163 -19.45 -9.19 -11.03
N LYS A 164 -18.62 -8.44 -10.33
CA LYS A 164 -19.05 -7.23 -9.64
C LYS A 164 -18.38 -6.01 -10.21
N VAL A 165 -19.17 -4.95 -10.37
CA VAL A 165 -18.68 -3.61 -10.63
C VAL A 165 -18.92 -2.81 -9.35
N TRP A 166 -17.86 -2.28 -8.76
CA TRP A 166 -17.94 -1.42 -7.59
C TRP A 166 -17.66 0.01 -8.02
N ILE A 167 -18.53 0.94 -7.65
CA ILE A 167 -18.29 2.37 -7.75
C ILE A 167 -18.01 2.87 -6.35
N TYR A 168 -16.98 3.69 -6.19
CA TYR A 168 -16.57 4.07 -4.85
C TYR A 168 -16.05 5.49 -4.74
N ALA A 169 -16.05 5.97 -3.50
CA ALA A 169 -15.39 7.19 -3.08
C ALA A 169 -14.57 6.91 -1.83
N GLU A 170 -13.40 7.52 -1.72
CA GLU A 170 -12.50 7.41 -0.59
C GLU A 170 -11.88 8.76 -0.25
N THR A 171 -11.67 8.98 1.05
CA THR A 171 -10.79 10.02 1.57
C THR A 171 -9.55 9.40 2.21
N THR A 172 -8.39 9.99 1.96
CA THR A 172 -7.12 9.62 2.59
C THR A 172 -6.46 10.85 3.22
N LEU A 173 -6.01 10.71 4.46
CA LEU A 173 -5.31 11.72 5.23
C LEU A 173 -4.02 11.11 5.79
N GLU A 174 -2.88 11.74 5.53
CA GLU A 174 -1.58 11.31 6.06
C GLU A 174 -0.86 12.48 6.74
N THR A 175 -0.32 12.23 7.92
CA THR A 175 0.48 13.20 8.68
C THR A 175 1.75 12.57 9.23
N SER A 176 2.82 13.37 9.33
CA SER A 176 4.08 13.02 9.97
C SER A 176 4.32 13.91 11.18
N VAL A 177 4.80 13.33 12.28
CA VAL A 177 5.01 14.01 13.56
C VAL A 177 5.90 15.26 13.42
N ARG A 178 6.87 15.23 12.49
CA ARG A 178 7.88 16.30 12.34
C ARG A 178 7.64 17.23 11.16
N VAL A 179 6.73 16.88 10.24
CA VAL A 179 6.55 17.58 8.95
C VAL A 179 5.10 18.05 8.74
N GLY A 180 4.16 17.52 9.53
CA GLY A 180 2.73 17.79 9.41
C GLY A 180 2.10 16.98 8.28
N TRP A 181 1.10 17.55 7.60
CA TRP A 181 0.38 16.87 6.52
C TRP A 181 1.31 16.44 5.38
N LEU A 182 1.26 15.15 5.05
CA LEU A 182 1.96 14.54 3.91
C LEU A 182 1.01 14.25 2.75
N ASN A 183 -0.25 13.96 3.06
CA ASN A 183 -1.26 13.68 2.06
C ASN A 183 -2.65 14.11 2.56
N ARG A 184 -3.42 14.72 1.67
CA ARG A 184 -4.84 15.04 1.85
C ARG A 184 -5.49 14.83 0.51
N MET A 185 -6.20 13.73 0.33
CA MET A 185 -6.65 13.30 -0.97
C MET A 185 -8.06 12.75 -0.91
N VAL A 186 -8.85 13.09 -1.92
CA VAL A 186 -10.07 12.35 -2.24
C VAL A 186 -9.84 11.55 -3.50
N ARG A 187 -10.37 10.35 -3.56
CA ARG A 187 -10.39 9.53 -4.77
C ARG A 187 -11.75 8.90 -4.97
N GLY A 188 -12.03 8.55 -6.22
CA GLY A 188 -13.18 7.76 -6.58
C GLY A 188 -12.88 6.97 -7.83
N GLY A 189 -13.54 5.84 -7.99
CA GLY A 189 -13.14 4.90 -9.01
C GLY A 189 -14.16 3.82 -9.28
N VAL A 190 -13.76 2.93 -10.18
CA VAL A 190 -14.52 1.76 -10.56
C VAL A 190 -13.63 0.53 -10.49
N ILE A 191 -14.04 -0.44 -9.68
CA ILE A 191 -13.41 -1.76 -9.62
C ILE A 191 -14.28 -2.75 -10.38
N VAL A 192 -13.69 -3.50 -11.29
CA VAL A 192 -14.32 -4.62 -11.98
C VAL A 192 -13.67 -5.91 -11.48
N GLU A 193 -14.38 -6.62 -10.62
CA GLU A 193 -13.97 -7.93 -10.11
C GLU A 193 -14.32 -9.02 -11.13
N LYS A 194 -13.39 -9.94 -11.37
CA LYS A 194 -13.53 -11.09 -12.28
C LYS A 194 -13.91 -10.67 -13.72
N LEU A 195 -13.21 -9.67 -14.27
CA LEU A 195 -13.29 -9.34 -15.70
C LEU A 195 -13.01 -10.58 -16.56
N SER A 196 -12.03 -11.38 -16.14
CA SER A 196 -11.87 -12.79 -16.52
C SER A 196 -11.76 -13.63 -15.24
N PRO A 197 -11.76 -14.99 -15.30
CA PRO A 197 -11.63 -15.83 -14.11
C PRO A 197 -10.39 -15.56 -13.25
N SER A 198 -9.38 -14.86 -13.78
CA SER A 198 -8.12 -14.58 -13.09
C SER A 198 -7.75 -13.09 -13.05
N VAL A 199 -8.58 -12.20 -13.63
CA VAL A 199 -8.23 -10.78 -13.79
C VAL A 199 -9.31 -9.90 -13.18
N SER A 200 -8.87 -8.96 -12.34
CA SER A 200 -9.66 -7.83 -11.86
C SER A 200 -8.94 -6.52 -12.19
N ILE A 201 -9.70 -5.45 -12.42
CA ILE A 201 -9.16 -4.14 -12.74
C ILE A 201 -9.75 -3.11 -11.78
N ASP A 202 -8.95 -2.16 -11.36
CA ASP A 202 -9.37 -0.95 -10.65
C ASP A 202 -8.88 0.28 -11.38
N LEU A 203 -9.80 1.20 -11.61
CA LEU A 203 -9.54 2.50 -12.20
C LEU A 203 -9.94 3.58 -11.20
N ASP A 204 -8.94 4.35 -10.79
CA ASP A 204 -9.10 5.43 -9.83
C ASP A 204 -8.80 6.77 -10.48
N VAL A 205 -9.63 7.75 -10.15
CA VAL A 205 -9.29 9.17 -10.29
C VAL A 205 -9.20 9.79 -8.90
N SER A 206 -8.28 10.72 -8.74
CA SER A 206 -7.97 11.32 -7.45
C SER A 206 -7.71 12.80 -7.58
N TYR A 207 -7.92 13.53 -6.48
CA TYR A 207 -7.50 14.91 -6.33
C TYR A 207 -6.80 15.08 -4.99
N SER A 208 -5.54 15.53 -5.05
CA SER A 208 -4.71 15.84 -3.90
C SER A 208 -4.78 17.33 -3.57
N PHE A 209 -5.14 17.66 -2.33
CA PHE A 209 -5.20 19.03 -1.81
C PHE A 209 -3.87 19.48 -1.20
N MET A 210 -2.76 18.90 -1.65
CA MET A 210 -1.43 19.29 -1.18
C MET A 210 -0.93 20.51 -1.95
N ASP A 211 -0.36 21.48 -1.24
CA ASP A 211 0.23 22.69 -1.83
C ASP A 211 1.67 22.42 -2.33
N THR A 212 1.87 21.28 -2.98
CA THR A 212 3.18 20.74 -3.37
C THR A 212 3.11 20.16 -4.79
N ARG A 213 4.21 19.62 -5.32
CA ARG A 213 4.21 19.01 -6.68
C ARG A 213 3.33 17.77 -6.81
N VAL A 214 2.88 17.20 -5.70
CA VAL A 214 1.91 16.10 -5.66
C VAL A 214 0.47 16.57 -5.50
N GLY A 215 0.22 17.89 -5.51
CA GLY A 215 -1.11 18.48 -5.55
C GLY A 215 -1.79 18.34 -6.92
N GLY A 216 -3.13 18.34 -6.91
CA GLY A 216 -3.94 18.32 -8.12
C GLY A 216 -4.46 16.94 -8.53
N PRO A 217 -4.94 16.80 -9.77
CA PRO A 217 -5.58 15.58 -10.24
C PRO A 217 -4.56 14.47 -10.54
N GLY A 218 -5.00 13.23 -10.35
CA GLY A 218 -4.23 12.03 -10.70
C GLY A 218 -5.13 10.87 -11.08
N ALA A 219 -4.57 9.90 -11.78
CA ALA A 219 -5.24 8.63 -12.07
C ALA A 219 -4.31 7.45 -11.78
N LEU A 220 -4.91 6.33 -11.38
CA LEU A 220 -4.24 5.06 -11.15
C LEU A 220 -5.05 3.96 -11.82
N VAL A 221 -4.36 3.08 -12.53
CA VAL A 221 -4.93 1.81 -13.00
C VAL A 221 -4.17 0.69 -12.31
N VAL A 222 -4.92 -0.18 -11.64
CA VAL A 222 -4.39 -1.39 -11.01
C VAL A 222 -4.99 -2.60 -11.70
N VAL A 223 -4.13 -3.56 -12.01
CA VAL A 223 -4.56 -4.85 -12.54
C VAL A 223 -4.12 -5.91 -11.54
N TRP A 224 -5.09 -6.65 -11.01
CA TRP A 224 -4.83 -7.85 -10.23
C TRP A 224 -4.94 -9.07 -11.12
N TRP A 225 -3.93 -9.92 -11.03
CA TRP A 225 -3.90 -11.20 -11.69
C TRP A 225 -3.68 -12.31 -10.68
N ALA A 226 -4.67 -13.19 -10.55
CA ALA A 226 -4.65 -14.36 -9.68
C ALA A 226 -4.79 -15.63 -10.53
N PRO A 227 -3.68 -16.20 -11.02
CA PRO A 227 -3.73 -17.46 -11.77
C PRO A 227 -4.11 -18.62 -10.83
N GLY A 228 -5.26 -19.24 -11.08
CA GLY A 228 -5.61 -20.53 -10.47
C GLY A 228 -6.62 -20.53 -9.32
N GLY A 229 -7.69 -19.73 -9.39
CA GLY A 229 -8.86 -19.99 -8.56
C GLY A 229 -9.41 -21.39 -8.87
N ARG A 230 -9.24 -22.35 -7.94
CA ARG A 230 -9.97 -23.61 -8.01
C ARG A 230 -11.46 -23.28 -7.94
N SER A 231 -12.18 -23.65 -8.99
CA SER A 231 -13.64 -23.74 -9.04
C SER A 231 -14.16 -24.65 -7.94
#